data_AF-A0A7L9C9V7-F1
#
_entry.id   AF-A0A7L9C9V7-F1
#
_cell.length_a   1.000
_cell.length_b   1.000
_cell.length_c   1.000
_cell.angle_alpha   90.00
_cell.angle_beta   90.00
_cell.angle_gamma   90.00
#
_symmetry.space_group_name_H-M   'P 1'
#
loop_
_entity.id
_entity.type
_entity.pdbx_description
1 polymer ?
#
loop_
_entity_poly.entity_id
_entity_poly.type
_entity_poly.pdbx_seq_one_letter_code
_entity_poly.pdbx_strand_id
1 'polypeptide(L)'
;MFLRAKSRTKGGKTHRYWSIVENRRVAGGGVVQRQVLYLGELNDNQRAGWIRTVETLWGEKPKAKQLALFPDDREELPVMDCETVRVQLDKIELRRPREWGACWLGLYVWNMLELDTFWKQRLPSSRKGTSWLNLLKALSCYRLIDPGSEFRFHREEKREEKGHILNIKYCGKKRVTS
;
A
#
# COMPACT_ATOMS: atom_id res chain seq x y z
N MET A 1 -6.12 3.35 10.93
CA MET A 1 -7.07 3.81 9.89
C MET A 1 -8.09 2.71 9.67
N PHE A 2 -9.28 3.02 9.16
CA PHE A 2 -10.34 2.02 8.97
C PHE A 2 -11.15 2.29 7.71
N LEU A 3 -11.89 1.28 7.26
CA LEU A 3 -12.83 1.40 6.15
C LEU A 3 -14.15 2.02 6.62
N ARG A 4 -14.70 2.95 5.84
CA ARG A 4 -16.01 3.53 6.06
C ARG A 4 -16.87 3.39 4.81
N ALA A 5 -18.05 2.81 4.98
CA ALA A 5 -19.07 2.75 3.95
C ALA A 5 -19.95 4.01 3.95
N LYS A 6 -20.37 4.45 2.77
CA LYS A 6 -21.42 5.44 2.55
C LYS A 6 -22.40 4.91 1.51
N SER A 7 -23.67 4.86 1.86
CA SER A 7 -24.73 4.47 0.93
C SER A 7 -25.36 5.71 0.30
N ARG A 8 -25.61 5.65 -1.01
CA ARG A 8 -26.35 6.69 -1.74
C ARG A 8 -27.35 6.03 -2.68
N THR A 9 -28.60 6.45 -2.60
CA THR A 9 -29.63 6.03 -3.55
C THR A 9 -29.65 6.99 -4.74
N LYS A 10 -29.48 6.46 -5.96
CA LYS A 10 -29.59 7.23 -7.20
C LYS A 10 -30.27 6.36 -8.25
N GLY A 11 -31.28 6.91 -8.94
CA GLY A 11 -31.98 6.19 -10.03
C GLY A 11 -32.63 4.88 -9.58
N GLY A 12 -33.18 4.83 -8.36
CA GLY A 12 -33.83 3.63 -7.80
C GLY A 12 -32.87 2.54 -7.31
N LYS A 13 -31.55 2.70 -7.48
CA LYS A 13 -30.54 1.76 -6.99
C LYS A 13 -29.76 2.35 -5.83
N THR A 14 -29.50 1.54 -4.81
CA THR A 14 -28.64 1.91 -3.67
C THR A 14 -27.21 1.52 -3.99
N HIS A 15 -26.33 2.51 -4.07
CA HIS A 15 -24.91 2.32 -4.28
C HIS A 15 -24.16 2.44 -2.95
N ARG A 16 -23.24 1.52 -2.68
CA ARG A 16 -22.38 1.58 -1.49
C ARG A 16 -20.93 1.87 -1.88
N TYR A 17 -20.44 2.99 -1.39
CA TYR A 17 -19.07 3.45 -1.62
C TYR A 17 -18.22 3.30 -0.38
N TRP A 18 -16.95 2.97 -0.58
CA TRP A 18 -16.00 2.77 0.50
C TRP A 18 -14.87 3.79 0.47
N SER A 19 -14.38 4.15 1.65
CA SER A 19 -13.25 5.06 1.82
C SER A 19 -12.38 4.63 2.99
N ILE A 20 -11.08 4.90 2.89
CA ILE A 20 -10.15 4.79 4.02
C ILE A 20 -10.21 6.11 4.80
N VAL A 21 -10.40 6.01 6.12
CA VAL A 21 -10.53 7.15 7.01
C VAL A 21 -9.51 7.05 8.14
N GLU A 22 -8.96 8.19 8.55
CA GLU A 22 -8.12 8.35 9.73
C GLU A 22 -8.79 9.25 10.77
N ASN A 23 -8.59 8.92 12.05
CA ASN A 23 -8.95 9.81 13.15
C ASN A 23 -7.77 10.76 13.41
N ARG A 24 -8.00 12.06 13.30
CA ARG A 24 -7.01 13.10 13.54
C ARG A 24 -7.42 13.96 14.73
N ARG A 25 -6.53 14.11 15.71
CA ARG A 25 -6.71 15.07 16.81
C ARG A 25 -6.51 16.49 16.26
N VAL A 26 -7.40 17.40 16.62
CA VAL A 26 -7.34 18.81 16.22
C VAL A 26 -7.10 19.70 17.43
N ALA A 27 -6.66 20.94 17.19
CA ALA A 27 -6.54 21.96 18.24
C ALA A 27 -7.91 22.12 18.94
N GLY A 28 -7.90 22.17 20.27
CA GLY A 28 -9.11 22.16 21.10
C GLY A 28 -9.56 20.76 21.58
N GLY A 29 -8.73 19.73 21.38
CA GLY A 29 -8.97 18.40 21.97
C GLY A 29 -9.97 17.52 21.24
N GLY A 30 -10.61 18.03 20.18
CA GLY A 30 -11.52 17.27 19.33
C GLY A 30 -10.81 16.23 18.47
N VAL A 31 -11.59 15.27 17.97
CA VAL A 31 -11.14 14.28 16.98
C VAL A 31 -12.00 14.44 15.73
N VAL A 32 -11.37 14.65 14.58
CA VAL A 32 -12.04 14.70 13.28
C VAL A 32 -11.69 13.47 12.46
N GLN A 33 -12.60 13.06 11.59
CA GLN A 33 -12.38 11.97 10.65
C GLN A 33 -11.98 12.55 9.29
N ARG A 34 -10.73 12.29 8.90
CA ARG A 34 -10.19 12.71 7.60
C ARG A 34 -10.25 11.53 6.62
N GLN A 35 -10.86 11.76 5.46
CA GLN A 35 -10.81 10.81 4.35
C GLN A 35 -9.41 10.81 3.73
N VAL A 36 -8.77 9.63 3.68
CA VAL A 36 -7.41 9.46 3.16
C VAL A 36 -7.42 8.95 1.72
N LEU A 37 -8.32 8.02 1.41
CA LEU A 37 -8.47 7.47 0.05
C LEU A 37 -9.93 7.11 -0.21
N TYR A 38 -10.41 7.49 -1.40
CA TYR A 38 -11.71 7.04 -1.91
C TYR A 38 -11.51 5.77 -2.73
N LEU A 39 -12.14 4.66 -2.31
CA LEU A 39 -12.02 3.36 -3.00
C LEU A 39 -13.08 3.15 -4.08
N GLY A 40 -14.12 3.99 -4.10
CA GLY A 40 -15.23 3.84 -5.03
C GLY A 40 -16.24 2.79 -4.61
N GLU A 41 -17.00 2.30 -5.59
CA GLU A 41 -18.00 1.26 -5.39
C GLU A 41 -17.31 -0.09 -5.47
N LEU A 42 -17.35 -0.86 -4.38
CA LEU A 42 -16.95 -2.26 -4.38
C LEU A 42 -18.14 -3.06 -4.93
N ASN A 43 -18.38 -2.96 -6.24
CA ASN A 43 -19.52 -3.62 -6.90
C ASN A 43 -19.17 -4.99 -7.51
N ASP A 44 -20.23 -5.74 -7.82
CA ASP A 44 -20.22 -7.10 -8.34
C ASP A 44 -19.53 -7.31 -9.69
N ASN A 45 -19.25 -6.25 -10.45
CA ASN A 45 -18.64 -6.38 -11.78
C ASN A 45 -17.10 -6.47 -11.73
N GLN A 46 -16.47 -6.29 -10.56
CA GLN A 46 -15.03 -6.52 -10.40
C GLN A 46 -14.71 -7.97 -10.00
N ARG A 47 -15.40 -8.96 -10.58
CA ARG A 47 -15.22 -10.41 -10.30
C ARG A 47 -13.75 -10.87 -10.37
N ALA A 48 -12.96 -10.30 -11.27
CA ALA A 48 -11.55 -10.63 -11.43
C ALA A 48 -10.62 -10.00 -10.36
N GLY A 49 -11.08 -8.97 -9.64
CA GLY A 49 -10.26 -8.23 -8.66
C GLY A 49 -10.25 -8.82 -7.25
N TRP A 50 -11.27 -9.62 -6.91
CA TRP A 50 -11.43 -10.28 -5.60
C TRP A 50 -10.70 -11.61 -5.49
N ILE A 51 -10.32 -12.18 -6.63
CA ILE A 51 -9.41 -13.31 -6.70
C ILE A 51 -7.99 -12.74 -6.52
N ARG A 52 -7.58 -12.60 -5.27
CA ARG A 52 -6.18 -12.31 -4.96
C ARG A 52 -5.59 -13.54 -4.30
N THR A 53 -4.41 -13.92 -4.78
CA THR A 53 -3.53 -14.81 -4.03
C THR A 53 -3.20 -14.11 -2.72
N VAL A 54 -3.87 -14.53 -1.65
CA VAL A 54 -3.51 -14.08 -0.31
C VAL A 54 -2.45 -15.06 0.15
N GLU A 55 -1.23 -14.58 0.32
CA GLU A 55 -0.28 -15.31 1.16
C GLU A 55 -0.88 -15.32 2.56
N THR A 56 -1.38 -16.48 2.99
CA THR A 56 -1.90 -16.64 4.35
C THR A 56 -0.72 -16.44 5.28
N LEU A 57 -0.64 -15.27 5.92
CA LEU A 57 0.43 -14.89 6.85
C LEU A 57 0.36 -15.67 8.18
N TRP A 58 -0.49 -16.69 8.28
CA TRP A 58 -0.69 -17.48 9.49
C TRP A 58 -0.27 -18.94 9.26
N GLY A 59 0.73 -19.36 10.04
CA GLY A 59 1.34 -20.69 10.03
C GLY A 59 2.87 -20.62 9.99
N GLU A 60 3.55 -21.69 10.41
CA GLU A 60 5.03 -21.78 10.45
C GLU A 60 5.69 -21.75 9.06
N LYS A 61 4.90 -21.83 7.98
CA LYS A 61 5.35 -21.66 6.59
C LYS A 61 4.26 -20.95 5.76
N PRO A 62 4.48 -19.71 5.30
CA PRO A 62 3.54 -19.04 4.41
C PRO A 62 3.45 -19.83 3.10
N LYS A 63 2.26 -20.36 2.80
CA LYS A 63 1.92 -20.94 1.50
C LYS A 63 0.95 -19.99 0.81
N ALA A 64 1.30 -19.54 -0.38
CA ALA A 64 0.41 -18.77 -1.23
C ALA A 64 -0.83 -19.63 -1.57
N LYS A 65 -2.01 -19.18 -1.17
CA LYS A 65 -3.29 -19.82 -1.53
C LYS A 65 -4.17 -18.81 -2.24
N GLN A 66 -4.83 -19.26 -3.29
CA GLN A 66 -5.82 -18.43 -3.99
C GLN A 66 -7.12 -18.46 -3.19
N LEU A 67 -7.57 -17.28 -2.75
CA LEU A 67 -8.81 -17.11 -2.00
C LEU A 67 -9.69 -16.10 -2.73
N ALA A 68 -10.99 -16.36 -2.79
CA ALA A 68 -11.98 -15.39 -3.21
C ALA A 68 -12.58 -14.73 -1.98
N LEU A 69 -12.25 -13.45 -1.77
CA LEU A 69 -12.75 -12.68 -0.63
C LEU A 69 -14.03 -11.93 -1.02
N PHE A 70 -15.09 -12.06 -0.22
CA PHE A 70 -16.33 -11.30 -0.40
C PHE A 70 -16.80 -10.65 0.90
N PRO A 71 -17.56 -9.54 0.84
CA PRO A 71 -18.23 -8.99 2.00
C PRO A 71 -19.11 -10.03 2.71
N ASP A 72 -19.18 -9.99 4.03
CA ASP A 72 -19.96 -10.94 4.83
C ASP A 72 -21.47 -10.74 4.73
N ASP A 73 -21.90 -9.50 4.46
CA ASP A 73 -23.29 -9.11 4.24
C ASP A 73 -23.81 -9.40 2.82
N ARG A 74 -23.03 -10.15 2.03
CA ARG A 74 -23.47 -10.67 0.74
C ARG A 74 -24.35 -11.91 0.94
N GLU A 75 -25.59 -11.85 0.44
CA GLU A 75 -26.55 -12.95 0.54
C GLU A 75 -26.12 -14.14 -0.32
N GLU A 76 -25.85 -13.91 -1.61
CA GLU A 76 -25.44 -14.96 -2.57
C GLU A 76 -23.97 -14.82 -2.98
N LEU A 77 -23.18 -15.85 -2.69
CA LEU A 77 -21.81 -15.97 -3.15
C LEU A 77 -21.78 -16.67 -4.52
N PRO A 78 -21.00 -16.18 -5.49
CA PRO A 78 -20.81 -16.90 -6.74
C PRO A 78 -20.10 -18.24 -6.48
N VAL A 79 -20.43 -19.25 -7.28
CA VAL A 79 -19.67 -20.51 -7.29
C VAL A 79 -18.30 -20.22 -7.89
N MET A 80 -17.23 -20.55 -7.14
CA MET A 80 -15.85 -20.29 -7.52
C MET A 80 -15.03 -21.58 -7.43
N ASP A 81 -14.04 -21.72 -8.32
CA ASP A 81 -13.10 -22.86 -8.33
C ASP A 81 -12.05 -22.80 -7.18
N CYS A 82 -12.15 -21.80 -6.31
CA CYS A 82 -11.24 -21.59 -5.19
C CYS A 82 -12.02 -21.34 -3.89
N GLU A 83 -11.34 -21.52 -2.76
CA GLU A 83 -11.95 -21.32 -1.45
C GLU A 83 -12.48 -19.89 -1.31
N THR A 84 -13.74 -19.79 -0.89
CA THR A 84 -14.45 -18.54 -0.75
C THR A 84 -14.54 -18.15 0.73
N VAL A 85 -14.09 -16.94 1.06
CA VAL A 85 -14.06 -16.42 2.43
C VAL A 85 -14.90 -15.15 2.53
N ARG A 86 -15.80 -15.13 3.51
CA ARG A 86 -16.57 -13.94 3.89
C ARG A 86 -15.74 -13.05 4.79
N VAL A 87 -15.71 -11.75 4.52
CA VAL A 87 -14.89 -10.75 5.20
C VAL A 87 -15.77 -9.62 5.70
N GLN A 88 -15.68 -9.35 7.00
CA GLN A 88 -16.37 -8.23 7.64
C GLN A 88 -15.61 -6.93 7.33
N LEU A 89 -16.00 -6.24 6.26
CA LEU A 89 -15.27 -5.08 5.75
C LEU A 89 -15.25 -3.90 6.74
N ASP A 90 -16.28 -3.76 7.57
CA ASP A 90 -16.41 -2.75 8.61
C ASP A 90 -15.41 -2.97 9.77
N LYS A 91 -14.93 -4.20 9.96
CA LYS A 91 -13.91 -4.55 10.97
C LYS A 91 -12.48 -4.53 10.43
N ILE A 92 -12.28 -4.22 9.14
CA ILE A 92 -10.94 -4.11 8.58
C ILE A 92 -10.27 -2.85 9.13
N GLU A 93 -9.12 -3.07 9.78
CA GLU A 93 -8.24 -2.02 10.22
C GLU A 93 -6.97 -1.98 9.36
N LEU A 94 -6.66 -0.80 8.85
CA LEU A 94 -5.40 -0.52 8.19
C LEU A 94 -4.37 -0.13 9.24
N ARG A 95 -3.44 -1.06 9.48
CA ARG A 95 -2.31 -0.90 10.40
C ARG A 95 -1.05 -0.64 9.62
N ARG A 96 -0.23 0.30 10.11
CA ARG A 96 1.05 0.71 9.50
C ARG A 96 0.92 1.03 8.00
N PRO A 97 -0.04 1.88 7.60
CA PRO A 97 -0.14 2.28 6.20
C PRO A 97 1.16 2.96 5.79
N ARG A 98 1.77 2.50 4.70
CA ARG A 98 3.00 3.12 4.19
C ARG A 98 2.63 4.40 3.46
N GLU A 99 3.27 5.52 3.79
CA GLU A 99 3.14 6.78 3.05
C GLU A 99 3.91 6.71 1.73
N TRP A 100 3.38 5.95 0.78
CA TRP A 100 4.03 5.75 -0.51
C TRP A 100 4.20 7.05 -1.31
N GLY A 101 3.26 7.99 -1.16
CA GLY A 101 3.31 9.28 -1.85
C GLY A 101 4.54 10.12 -1.49
N ALA A 102 4.93 10.13 -0.22
CA ALA A 102 6.07 10.89 0.25
C ALA A 102 7.40 10.27 -0.24
N CYS A 103 7.54 8.94 -0.19
CA CYS A 103 8.69 8.24 -0.76
C CYS A 103 8.78 8.42 -2.28
N TRP A 104 7.64 8.34 -2.99
CA TRP A 104 7.59 8.59 -4.42
C TRP A 104 8.05 10.01 -4.75
N LEU A 105 7.56 11.02 -4.03
CA LEU A 105 7.94 12.41 -4.24
C LEU A 105 9.44 12.62 -3.95
N GLY A 106 9.96 12.02 -2.88
CA GLY A 106 11.38 12.06 -2.57
C GLY A 106 12.25 11.47 -3.69
N LEU A 107 11.85 10.31 -4.23
CA LEU A 107 12.53 9.70 -5.38
C LEU A 107 12.33 10.47 -6.68
N TYR A 108 11.18 11.12 -6.86
CA TYR A 108 10.91 11.97 -8.02
C TYR A 108 11.85 13.18 -8.03
N VAL A 109 11.97 13.89 -6.90
CA VAL A 109 12.92 15.00 -6.74
C VAL A 109 14.36 14.51 -6.89
N TRP A 110 14.70 13.37 -6.30
CA TRP A 110 16.01 12.75 -6.45
C TRP A 110 16.39 12.52 -7.93
N ASN A 111 15.44 12.02 -8.72
CA ASN A 111 15.63 11.79 -10.15
C ASN A 111 15.71 13.10 -10.94
N MET A 112 14.87 14.09 -10.63
CA MET A 112 14.92 15.42 -11.25
C MET A 112 16.27 16.11 -11.06
N LEU A 113 16.90 15.90 -9.91
CA LEU A 113 18.23 16.43 -9.60
C LEU A 113 19.37 15.55 -10.12
N GLU A 114 19.05 14.50 -10.87
CA GLU A 114 20.02 13.54 -11.45
C GLU A 114 21.01 12.95 -10.43
N LEU A 115 20.58 12.84 -9.16
CA LEU A 115 21.45 12.41 -8.07
C LEU A 115 21.93 10.96 -8.23
N ASP A 116 21.19 10.12 -8.96
CA ASP A 116 21.67 8.82 -9.41
C ASP A 116 22.98 8.93 -10.19
N THR A 117 23.02 9.78 -11.21
CA THR A 117 24.20 9.94 -12.08
C THR A 117 25.37 10.49 -11.27
N PHE A 118 25.11 11.49 -10.43
CA PHE A 118 26.12 12.11 -9.59
C PHE A 118 26.74 11.12 -8.58
N TRP A 119 25.92 10.31 -7.90
CA TRP A 119 26.41 9.43 -6.83
C TRP A 119 26.90 8.07 -7.32
N LYS A 120 26.41 7.52 -8.44
CA LYS A 120 26.86 6.23 -8.98
C LYS A 120 28.36 6.15 -9.18
N GLN A 121 28.98 7.24 -9.64
CA GLN A 121 30.42 7.32 -9.86
C GLN A 121 31.23 7.36 -8.56
N ARG A 122 30.60 7.76 -7.44
CA ARG A 122 31.24 8.01 -6.15
C ARG A 122 30.95 6.94 -5.09
N LEU A 123 29.90 6.14 -5.30
CA LEU A 123 29.45 5.07 -4.40
C LEU A 123 29.47 3.72 -5.12
N PRO A 124 30.66 3.12 -5.31
CA PRO A 124 30.77 1.78 -5.86
C PRO A 124 30.12 0.77 -4.92
N SER A 125 29.53 -0.31 -5.48
CA SER A 125 28.88 -1.35 -4.68
C SER A 125 29.80 -1.95 -3.60
N SER A 126 29.23 -2.28 -2.43
CA SER A 126 29.97 -2.96 -1.36
C SER A 126 30.51 -4.31 -1.81
N ARG A 127 31.60 -4.79 -1.20
CA ARG A 127 32.11 -6.17 -1.37
C ARG A 127 31.06 -7.25 -1.08
N LYS A 128 30.02 -6.93 -0.29
CA LYS A 128 28.89 -7.83 0.01
C LYS A 128 27.67 -7.64 -0.92
N GLY A 129 27.80 -6.89 -2.01
CA GLY A 129 26.71 -6.66 -2.97
C GLY A 129 25.69 -5.60 -2.55
N THR A 130 25.86 -4.95 -1.40
CA THR A 130 24.99 -3.84 -0.97
C THR A 130 25.14 -2.66 -1.93
N SER A 131 24.01 -2.20 -2.49
CA SER A 131 23.95 -0.95 -3.26
C SER A 131 23.91 0.24 -2.31
N TRP A 132 25.06 0.87 -2.08
CA TRP A 132 25.16 2.07 -1.25
C TRP A 132 24.31 3.22 -1.77
N LEU A 133 24.14 3.32 -3.09
CA LEU A 133 23.24 4.29 -3.71
C LEU A 133 21.80 4.09 -3.24
N ASN A 134 21.33 2.85 -3.19
CA ASN A 134 19.98 2.55 -2.72
C ASN A 134 19.82 2.85 -1.23
N LEU A 135 20.85 2.56 -0.42
CA LEU A 135 20.85 2.94 0.99
C LEU A 135 20.81 4.46 1.17
N LEU A 136 21.61 5.21 0.41
CA LEU A 136 21.62 6.67 0.46
C LEU A 136 20.26 7.26 0.06
N LYS A 137 19.62 6.73 -1.00
CA LYS A 137 18.27 7.12 -1.40
C LYS A 137 17.26 6.89 -0.28
N ALA A 138 17.29 5.71 0.33
CA ALA A 138 16.38 5.35 1.41
C ALA A 138 16.56 6.25 2.63
N LEU A 139 17.82 6.49 3.05
CA LEU A 139 18.13 7.39 4.17
C LEU A 139 17.74 8.84 3.87
N SER A 140 17.95 9.31 2.65
CA SER A 140 17.58 10.67 2.24
C SER A 140 16.06 10.85 2.27
N CYS A 141 15.31 9.90 1.71
CA CYS A 141 13.85 9.91 1.78
C CYS A 141 13.36 9.82 3.23
N TYR A 142 13.94 8.92 4.03
CA TYR A 142 13.59 8.78 5.45
C TYR A 142 13.77 10.10 6.22
N ARG A 143 14.90 10.80 6.03
CA ARG A 143 15.17 12.09 6.66
C ARG A 143 14.19 13.19 6.24
N LEU A 144 13.68 13.15 5.02
CA LEU A 144 12.72 14.15 4.53
C LEU A 144 11.27 13.88 4.98
N ILE A 145 10.94 12.62 5.24
CA ILE A 145 9.55 12.19 5.48
C ILE A 145 9.26 12.04 6.98
N ASP A 146 10.05 11.25 7.69
CA ASP A 146 9.88 10.99 9.14
C ASP A 146 11.28 10.86 9.78
N PRO A 147 11.97 11.99 10.04
CA PRO A 147 13.34 11.96 10.49
C PRO A 147 13.47 11.23 11.84
N GLY A 148 14.35 10.24 11.88
CA GLY A 148 14.67 9.46 13.07
C GLY A 148 16.11 8.95 13.06
N SER A 149 16.48 8.16 14.07
CA SER A 149 17.82 7.58 14.13
C SER A 149 18.02 6.50 13.05
N GLU A 150 19.23 6.37 12.53
CA GLU A 150 19.59 5.33 11.55
C GLU A 150 19.36 3.91 12.12
N PHE A 151 19.47 3.76 13.44
CA PHE A 151 19.12 2.54 14.16
C PHE A 151 17.61 2.23 14.12
N ARG A 152 16.75 3.24 14.25
CA ARG A 152 15.29 3.09 14.08
C ARG A 152 14.98 2.65 12.64
N PHE A 153 15.58 3.29 11.65
CA PHE A 153 15.45 2.94 10.24
C PHE A 153 15.80 1.46 9.98
N HIS A 154 16.95 0.98 10.45
CA HIS A 154 17.35 -0.42 10.26
C HIS A 154 16.42 -1.43 10.93
N ARG A 155 15.80 -1.08 12.05
CA ARG A 155 14.87 -1.97 12.76
C ARG A 155 13.50 -2.01 12.09
N GLU A 156 13.04 -0.89 11.55
CA GLU A 156 11.82 -0.80 10.76
C GLU A 156 11.99 -1.54 9.42
N GLU A 157 13.13 -1.38 8.74
CA GLU A 157 13.43 -2.09 7.48
C GLU A 157 13.58 -3.61 7.67
N LYS A 158 14.18 -4.09 8.77
CA LYS A 158 14.36 -5.53 9.03
C LYS A 158 13.10 -6.25 9.53
N ARG A 159 12.17 -5.54 10.19
CA ARG A 159 10.86 -6.11 10.58
C ARG A 159 9.92 -6.25 9.37
N GLU A 160 10.24 -5.55 8.28
CA GLU A 160 9.51 -5.59 7.02
C GLU A 160 10.23 -6.53 6.06
N GLU A 161 10.00 -7.83 6.23
CA GLU A 161 10.56 -8.88 5.39
C GLU A 161 10.36 -8.53 3.89
N LYS A 162 11.48 -8.37 3.17
CA LYS A 162 11.61 -8.19 1.70
C LYS A 162 11.25 -6.80 1.12
N GLY A 163 12.13 -5.83 1.33
CA GLY A 163 12.80 -5.06 0.25
C GLY A 163 11.99 -4.69 -1.00
N HIS A 164 10.85 -4.01 -0.85
CA HIS A 164 10.04 -3.51 -1.98
C HIS A 164 10.03 -1.99 -2.13
N ILE A 165 10.56 -1.23 -1.16
CA ILE A 165 10.67 0.24 -1.29
C ILE A 165 11.61 0.61 -2.45
N LEU A 166 12.62 -0.24 -2.74
CA LEU A 166 13.65 0.01 -3.75
C LEU A 166 13.58 -0.92 -4.98
N ASN A 167 12.69 -1.93 -4.98
CA ASN A 167 12.52 -2.88 -6.08
C ASN A 167 11.39 -2.49 -7.05
N ILE A 168 10.99 -1.22 -7.06
CA ILE A 168 10.13 -0.68 -8.10
C ILE A 168 10.99 -0.54 -9.36
N LYS A 169 11.16 -1.65 -10.08
CA LYS A 169 11.45 -1.61 -11.51
C LYS A 169 10.39 -0.70 -12.14
N TYR A 170 10.84 0.44 -12.65
CA TYR A 170 10.25 1.21 -13.75
C TYR A 170 8.89 0.65 -14.24
N CYS A 171 7.80 1.03 -13.59
CA CYS A 171 6.48 1.01 -14.22
C CYS A 171 6.22 2.41 -14.81
N GLY A 172 7.13 2.82 -15.69
CA GLY A 172 7.04 4.07 -16.45
C GLY A 172 6.76 3.73 -17.91
N LYS A 173 5.54 4.04 -18.36
CA LYS A 173 5.12 4.15 -19.77
C LYS A 173 5.44 2.95 -20.67
N LYS A 174 4.48 2.00 -20.79
CA LYS A 174 4.19 1.47 -22.13
C LYS A 174 3.57 2.63 -22.92
N ARG A 175 4.37 3.26 -23.78
CA ARG A 175 3.86 4.05 -24.90
C ARG A 175 2.96 3.12 -25.70
N VAL A 176 1.68 3.44 -25.77
CA VAL A 176 0.80 2.99 -26.85
C VAL A 176 1.34 3.69 -28.10
N THR A 177 2.10 2.98 -28.92
CA THR A 177 2.26 3.35 -30.31
C THR A 177 1.03 2.83 -31.04
N SER A 178 0.32 3.77 -31.67
CA SER A 178 -0.70 3.57 -32.69
C SER A 178 -0.29 2.58 -33.76
#